data_AF-A0A8F4J7J6-F1
#
_entry.id   AF-A0A8F4J7J6-F1
#
_cell.length_a   1.000
_cell.length_b   1.000
_cell.length_c   1.000
_cell.angle_alpha   90.00
_cell.angle_beta   90.00
_cell.angle_gamma   90.00
#
_symmetry.space_group_name_H-M   'P 1'
#
loop_
_entity.id
_entity.type
_entity.pdbx_description
1 polymer ?
#
loop_
_entity_poly.entity_id
_entity_poly.type
_entity_poly.pdbx_seq_one_letter_code
_entity_poly.pdbx_strand_id
1 'polypeptide(L)'
;MLAGPSPAGAELVWTVARPDGSAWFEHRVDAPELDDGTATTIDLQRWEDGTDIDDAGTVAFTLRLVSELDGIDELLHDGSLTVVALEGEHRYAVDHDWLLPVGLVGLDTVDEHDGPKLRVTAFLKGEFDSYQVEAYAFRDGTRFAQASSVDSRHTFSANDGTVVGQELVAEFDDVRGWNNLTDQGWGAGWHLLDAADGSYEVKFTRDKKVARVVPFEVADGRIVPPGAIEVDPWVGPTLIVDAVVQGDLDGATDGEGAAFYGDLANAAAWVDIDAVYAQRTATTGGGEDAGAAGGQLDDEATEALQRFFDRAERLVNTWAADLEGGSPPWELGDVLQAEALERELPDYQVLRDAVRSVPDDHPLELNGEATTIGALDARVVRMGELAIARIGGSAQEAEDALAPYRELLANDKLAVFEDHPAPDFLYYTTDRRVIESPEELYEADEWYFEGTTETRGTGTVDGTSVDVVVEGWRVLGWVFDADGNTVDEFETQGQGTSAPKSAFQPRS
;
A
#
# COMPACT_ATOMS: atom_id res chain seq x y z
N MET A 1 -0.50 19.48 -5.31
CA MET A 1 0.93 19.71 -5.02
C MET A 1 1.26 21.17 -5.35
N LEU A 2 2.01 21.86 -4.49
CA LEU A 2 2.51 23.22 -4.71
C LEU A 2 4.03 23.17 -4.87
N ALA A 3 4.58 23.73 -5.95
CA ALA A 3 6.02 23.96 -6.05
C ALA A 3 6.37 25.37 -5.59
N GLY A 4 7.60 25.50 -5.10
CA GLY A 4 8.23 26.78 -4.90
C GLY A 4 8.53 27.53 -6.21
N PRO A 5 8.78 28.84 -6.12
CA PRO A 5 8.95 29.57 -4.86
C PRO A 5 7.62 29.91 -4.18
N SER A 6 7.56 29.76 -2.86
CA SER A 6 6.47 30.24 -2.01
C SER A 6 7.06 31.05 -0.86
N PRO A 7 6.70 32.33 -0.67
CA PRO A 7 7.30 33.14 0.37
C PRO A 7 6.72 32.82 1.76
N ALA A 8 7.42 33.27 2.81
CA ALA A 8 6.92 33.16 4.17
C ALA A 8 5.58 33.89 4.37
N GLY A 9 4.60 33.20 4.97
CA GLY A 9 3.28 33.77 5.22
C GLY A 9 2.39 33.86 3.98
N ALA A 10 2.69 33.10 2.93
CA ALA A 10 1.78 32.89 1.82
C ALA A 10 0.56 32.05 2.23
N GLU A 11 -0.56 32.27 1.55
CA GLU A 11 -1.78 31.48 1.61
C GLU A 11 -2.08 30.93 0.20
N LEU A 12 -2.45 29.66 0.12
CA LEU A 12 -3.11 29.10 -1.06
C LEU A 12 -4.61 29.40 -0.97
N VAL A 13 -5.12 30.14 -1.95
CA VAL A 13 -6.50 30.60 -2.02
C VAL A 13 -7.23 29.84 -3.12
N TRP A 14 -8.17 28.97 -2.71
CA TRP A 14 -9.08 28.25 -3.60
C TRP A 14 -10.43 28.95 -3.64
N THR A 15 -10.85 29.40 -4.82
CA THR A 15 -12.17 30.01 -5.02
C THR A 15 -13.00 29.16 -5.96
N VAL A 16 -14.28 29.00 -5.65
CA VAL A 16 -15.23 28.21 -6.44
C VAL A 16 -16.50 29.03 -6.68
N ALA A 17 -17.02 28.98 -7.90
CA ALA A 17 -18.24 29.66 -8.32
C ALA A 17 -19.35 28.65 -8.63
N ARG A 18 -20.59 28.97 -8.26
CA ARG A 18 -21.79 28.22 -8.62
C ARG A 18 -21.97 28.13 -10.14
N PRO A 19 -22.85 27.24 -10.64
CA PRO A 19 -23.14 27.15 -12.07
C PRO A 19 -23.66 28.43 -12.72
N ASP A 20 -24.26 29.35 -11.95
CA ASP A 20 -24.71 30.66 -12.42
C ASP A 20 -23.59 31.73 -12.44
N GLY A 21 -22.37 31.37 -12.05
CA GLY A 21 -21.20 32.24 -11.96
C GLY A 21 -21.12 33.06 -10.66
N SER A 22 -22.08 32.93 -9.74
CA SER A 22 -22.00 33.56 -8.43
C SER A 22 -20.97 32.86 -7.53
N ALA A 23 -20.36 33.60 -6.60
CA ALA A 23 -19.36 33.01 -5.70
C ALA A 23 -20.02 31.96 -4.80
N TRP A 24 -19.39 30.78 -4.71
CA TRP A 24 -19.83 29.72 -3.80
C TRP A 24 -19.03 29.76 -2.52
N PHE A 25 -17.70 29.65 -2.61
CA PHE A 25 -16.81 29.82 -1.46
C PHE A 25 -15.41 30.29 -1.86
N GLU A 26 -14.70 30.82 -0.88
CA GLU A 26 -13.26 31.05 -0.89
C GLU A 26 -12.68 30.29 0.32
N HIS A 27 -11.71 29.42 0.07
CA HIS A 27 -11.00 28.68 1.09
C HIS A 27 -9.53 29.10 1.05
N ARG A 28 -8.98 29.45 2.22
CA ARG A 28 -7.59 29.88 2.37
C ARG A 28 -6.88 28.91 3.28
N VAL A 29 -5.73 28.44 2.84
CA VAL A 29 -4.87 27.50 3.57
C VAL A 29 -3.48 28.08 3.62
N ASP A 30 -2.85 28.05 4.80
CA ASP A 30 -1.46 28.48 4.95
C ASP A 30 -0.55 27.66 4.00
N ALA A 31 0.24 28.36 3.19
CA ALA A 31 1.26 27.74 2.36
C ALA A 31 2.63 27.89 3.05
N PRO A 32 3.46 26.83 3.11
CA PRO A 32 4.80 26.94 3.69
C PRO A 32 5.69 27.80 2.80
N GLU A 33 6.76 28.33 3.40
CA GLU A 33 7.88 28.90 2.64
C GLU A 33 8.59 27.78 1.87
N LEU A 34 8.74 27.94 0.57
CA LEU A 34 9.34 26.98 -0.34
C LEU A 34 10.39 27.69 -1.20
N ASP A 35 11.58 27.10 -1.27
CA ASP A 35 12.63 27.51 -2.20
C ASP A 35 12.32 27.01 -3.63
N ASP A 36 12.97 27.60 -4.63
CA ASP A 36 12.95 27.12 -6.01
C ASP A 36 13.32 25.63 -6.09
N GLY A 37 12.50 24.84 -6.79
CA GLY A 37 12.73 23.40 -6.97
C GLY A 37 12.31 22.52 -5.80
N THR A 38 11.74 23.10 -4.73
CA THR A 38 11.07 22.34 -3.67
C THR A 38 9.57 22.24 -3.94
N ALA A 39 8.93 21.19 -3.42
CA ALA A 39 7.49 21.02 -3.55
C ALA A 39 6.90 20.43 -2.25
N THR A 40 5.62 20.67 -2.06
CA THR A 40 4.86 20.12 -0.94
C THR A 40 3.43 19.77 -1.35
N THR A 41 2.78 18.96 -0.54
CA THR A 41 1.35 18.68 -0.67
C THR A 41 0.58 19.54 0.31
N ILE A 42 -0.38 20.32 -0.20
CA ILE A 42 -1.32 21.08 0.61
C ILE A 42 -2.68 20.41 0.44
N ASP A 43 -3.31 20.08 1.57
CA ASP A 43 -4.68 19.57 1.59
C ASP A 43 -5.65 20.76 1.46
N LEU A 44 -6.52 20.69 0.45
CA LEU A 44 -7.56 21.69 0.17
C LEU A 44 -8.95 21.23 0.64
N GLN A 45 -9.03 20.20 1.47
CA GLN A 45 -10.28 19.72 2.05
C GLN A 45 -10.98 20.81 2.88
N ARG A 46 -12.27 21.02 2.58
CA ARG A 46 -13.14 21.94 3.29
C ARG A 46 -14.32 21.18 3.91
N TRP A 47 -14.28 21.01 5.22
CA TRP A 47 -15.34 20.35 6.01
C TRP A 47 -16.27 21.41 6.61
N GLU A 48 -17.27 21.87 5.84
CA GLU A 48 -18.29 22.81 6.33
C GLU A 48 -19.70 22.32 6.02
N ASP A 49 -20.47 22.06 7.08
CA ASP A 49 -21.87 21.60 6.99
C ASP A 49 -22.74 22.55 6.14
N GLY A 50 -23.56 21.97 5.26
CA GLY A 50 -24.55 22.72 4.47
C GLY A 50 -23.95 23.55 3.34
N THR A 51 -22.72 23.25 2.94
CA THR A 51 -22.05 23.91 1.80
C THR A 51 -21.80 22.99 0.63
N ASP A 52 -22.48 21.83 0.60
CA ASP A 52 -22.41 20.85 -0.48
C ASP A 52 -22.99 21.37 -1.79
N ILE A 53 -22.60 20.71 -2.87
CA ILE A 53 -23.14 20.95 -4.21
C ILE A 53 -24.66 20.69 -4.19
N ASP A 54 -25.44 21.72 -4.54
CA ASP A 54 -26.92 21.67 -4.55
C ASP A 54 -27.56 21.90 -5.93
N ASP A 55 -26.74 22.16 -6.96
CA ASP A 55 -27.16 22.45 -8.33
C ASP A 55 -26.24 21.79 -9.37
N ALA A 56 -26.83 21.24 -10.43
CA ALA A 56 -26.09 20.72 -11.58
C ALA A 56 -25.63 21.84 -12.53
N GLY A 57 -24.53 21.61 -13.24
CA GLY A 57 -23.94 22.52 -14.21
C GLY A 57 -22.45 22.71 -14.03
N THR A 58 -21.86 23.63 -14.80
CA THR A 58 -20.41 23.86 -14.78
C THR A 58 -20.03 24.86 -13.70
N VAL A 59 -19.20 24.43 -12.77
CA VAL A 59 -18.70 25.17 -11.61
C VAL A 59 -17.26 25.59 -11.90
N ALA A 60 -16.98 26.89 -11.99
CA ALA A 60 -15.62 27.38 -12.23
C ALA A 60 -14.82 27.46 -10.91
N PHE A 61 -13.52 27.25 -10.95
CA PHE A 61 -12.65 27.42 -9.80
C PHE A 61 -11.30 28.06 -10.17
N THR A 62 -10.64 28.67 -9.19
CA THR A 62 -9.25 29.12 -9.33
C THR A 62 -8.44 28.80 -8.08
N LEU A 63 -7.14 28.56 -8.27
CA LEU A 63 -6.13 28.43 -7.22
C LEU A 63 -5.13 29.57 -7.37
N ARG A 64 -4.89 30.30 -6.28
CA ARG A 64 -3.96 31.43 -6.25
C ARG A 64 -3.02 31.35 -5.06
N LEU A 65 -1.76 31.75 -5.23
CA LEU A 65 -0.83 31.96 -4.13
C LEU A 65 -0.85 33.45 -3.76
N VAL A 66 -1.16 33.76 -2.50
CA VAL A 66 -1.30 35.13 -2.03
C VAL A 66 -0.39 35.36 -0.83
N SER A 67 0.45 36.40 -0.85
CA SER A 67 1.18 36.89 0.34
C SER A 67 0.94 38.38 0.49
N GLU A 68 0.23 38.79 1.54
CA GLU A 68 0.06 40.21 1.85
C GLU A 68 1.38 40.88 2.27
N LEU A 69 2.28 40.12 2.89
CA LEU A 69 3.58 40.61 3.37
C LEU A 69 4.49 41.02 2.20
N ASP A 70 4.48 40.22 1.14
CA ASP A 70 5.33 40.41 -0.03
C ASP A 70 4.58 41.07 -1.20
N GLY A 71 3.26 41.25 -1.07
CA GLY A 71 2.40 41.82 -2.10
C GLY A 71 2.20 40.90 -3.31
N ILE A 72 2.19 39.58 -3.08
CA ILE A 72 2.00 38.54 -4.09
C ILE A 72 0.51 38.17 -4.17
N ASP A 73 -0.01 38.07 -5.40
CA ASP A 73 -1.32 37.49 -5.76
C ASP A 73 -1.16 36.85 -7.13
N GLU A 74 -0.72 35.59 -7.13
CA GLU A 74 -0.35 34.82 -8.31
C GLU A 74 -1.42 33.79 -8.62
N LEU A 75 -1.93 33.77 -9.86
CA LEU A 75 -2.81 32.71 -10.34
C LEU A 75 -1.98 31.47 -10.66
N LEU A 76 -2.17 30.41 -9.88
CA LEU A 76 -1.55 29.11 -10.12
C LEU A 76 -2.37 28.28 -11.10
N HIS A 77 -3.70 28.35 -10.99
CA HIS A 77 -4.60 27.53 -11.79
C HIS A 77 -5.98 28.16 -11.97
N ASP A 78 -6.58 27.99 -13.14
CA ASP A 78 -7.98 28.27 -13.43
C ASP A 78 -8.62 27.08 -14.16
N GLY A 79 -9.80 26.65 -13.68
CA GLY A 79 -10.44 25.43 -14.16
C GLY A 79 -11.94 25.42 -13.98
N SER A 80 -12.56 24.31 -14.38
CA SER A 80 -13.99 24.11 -14.21
C SER A 80 -14.36 22.64 -14.04
N LEU A 81 -15.41 22.42 -13.27
CA LEU A 81 -15.93 21.12 -12.85
C LEU A 81 -17.34 20.99 -13.44
N THR A 82 -17.72 19.85 -14.01
CA THR A 82 -19.12 19.60 -14.36
C THR A 82 -19.78 18.85 -13.21
N VAL A 83 -20.88 19.40 -12.71
CA VAL A 83 -21.74 18.73 -11.74
C VAL A 83 -22.93 18.14 -12.47
N VAL A 84 -23.20 16.87 -12.23
CA VAL A 84 -24.38 16.16 -12.75
C VAL A 84 -25.38 15.87 -11.65
N ALA A 85 -26.67 15.94 -11.99
CA ALA A 85 -27.75 15.47 -11.14
C ALA A 85 -27.89 13.95 -11.30
N LEU A 86 -27.94 13.24 -10.18
CA LEU A 86 -28.19 11.80 -10.13
C LEU A 86 -29.68 11.51 -9.91
N GLU A 87 -30.09 10.26 -10.07
CA GLU A 87 -31.47 9.85 -9.81
C GLU A 87 -31.82 9.99 -8.32
N GLY A 88 -32.72 10.92 -7.98
CA GLY A 88 -33.19 11.18 -6.62
C GLY A 88 -33.36 12.68 -6.35
N GLU A 89 -33.94 13.04 -5.21
CA GLU A 89 -34.03 14.45 -4.80
C GLU A 89 -32.68 14.90 -4.23
N HIS A 90 -32.16 16.03 -4.73
CA HIS A 90 -30.94 16.68 -4.24
C HIS A 90 -29.66 15.83 -4.25
N ARG A 91 -29.53 14.91 -5.21
CA ARG A 91 -28.33 14.09 -5.39
C ARG A 91 -27.47 14.63 -6.53
N TYR A 92 -26.25 15.04 -6.20
CA TYR A 92 -25.32 15.63 -7.15
C TYR A 92 -23.92 15.05 -6.98
N ALA A 93 -23.21 14.89 -8.09
CA ALA A 93 -21.82 14.46 -8.10
C ALA A 93 -21.03 15.27 -9.13
N VAL A 94 -19.73 15.37 -8.90
CA VAL A 94 -18.80 15.79 -9.94
C VAL A 94 -18.73 14.70 -11.01
N ASP A 95 -18.83 15.11 -12.27
CA ASP A 95 -18.64 14.21 -13.41
C ASP A 95 -17.16 13.87 -13.57
N HIS A 96 -16.83 12.62 -13.26
CA HIS A 96 -15.48 12.07 -13.38
C HIS A 96 -15.29 11.23 -14.66
N ASP A 97 -16.25 11.25 -15.60
CA ASP A 97 -16.17 10.45 -16.84
C ASP A 97 -14.94 10.78 -17.68
N TRP A 98 -14.46 12.02 -17.60
CA TRP A 98 -13.26 12.47 -18.30
C TRP A 98 -11.98 11.76 -17.83
N LEU A 99 -11.97 11.16 -16.63
CA LEU A 99 -10.86 10.35 -16.12
C LEU A 99 -10.85 8.93 -16.67
N LEU A 100 -11.97 8.42 -17.18
CA LEU A 100 -12.07 7.03 -17.65
C LEU A 100 -11.11 6.69 -18.78
N PRO A 101 -10.83 7.57 -19.78
CA PRO A 101 -9.80 7.34 -20.78
C PRO A 101 -8.39 7.72 -20.30
N VAL A 102 -8.19 8.02 -19.02
CA VAL A 102 -6.87 8.34 -18.44
C VAL A 102 -6.32 7.10 -17.73
N GLY A 103 -5.04 6.81 -17.99
CA GLY A 103 -4.26 5.86 -17.21
C GLY A 103 -2.98 6.54 -16.73
N LEU A 104 -2.47 6.10 -15.58
CA LEU A 104 -1.20 6.58 -15.04
C LEU A 104 -0.21 5.42 -14.96
N VAL A 105 1.01 5.61 -15.43
CA VAL A 105 2.07 4.57 -15.39
C VAL A 105 3.29 5.15 -14.69
N GLY A 106 3.69 4.57 -13.57
CA GLY A 106 4.80 5.06 -12.76
C GLY A 106 5.75 3.94 -12.34
N LEU A 107 6.96 4.35 -11.97
CA LEU A 107 7.94 3.51 -11.29
C LEU A 107 8.07 4.02 -9.86
N ASP A 108 7.84 3.15 -8.88
CA ASP A 108 7.93 3.49 -7.46
C ASP A 108 9.38 3.75 -7.02
N THR A 109 9.82 4.97 -7.29
CA THR A 109 11.18 5.46 -7.00
C THR A 109 11.29 6.12 -5.64
N VAL A 110 10.16 6.33 -4.97
CA VAL A 110 10.13 6.90 -3.61
C VAL A 110 10.49 5.81 -2.61
N ASP A 111 9.81 4.67 -2.67
CA ASP A 111 10.03 3.58 -1.71
C ASP A 111 11.15 2.63 -2.15
N GLU A 112 11.32 2.40 -3.45
CA GLU A 112 12.19 1.35 -3.99
C GLU A 112 13.14 1.84 -5.11
N HIS A 113 13.86 2.95 -4.88
CA HIS A 113 14.74 3.58 -5.90
C HIS A 113 15.75 2.66 -6.60
N ASP A 114 16.27 1.63 -5.92
CA ASP A 114 17.24 0.67 -6.49
C ASP A 114 16.62 -0.40 -7.39
N GLY A 115 15.31 -0.59 -7.29
CA GLY A 115 14.55 -1.54 -8.06
C GLY A 115 13.08 -1.14 -8.07
N PRO A 116 12.71 -0.03 -8.73
CA PRO A 116 11.39 0.54 -8.55
C PRO A 116 10.33 -0.33 -9.22
N LYS A 117 9.29 -0.72 -8.49
CA LYS A 117 8.18 -1.51 -9.05
C LYS A 117 7.34 -0.69 -10.02
N LEU A 118 6.79 -1.38 -11.00
CA LEU A 118 5.75 -0.83 -11.86
C LEU A 118 4.46 -0.62 -11.04
N ARG A 119 3.96 0.61 -11.03
CA ARG A 119 2.62 0.97 -10.57
C ARG A 119 1.80 1.49 -11.74
N VAL A 120 0.56 1.03 -11.85
CA VAL A 120 -0.36 1.50 -12.89
C VAL A 120 -1.70 1.88 -12.26
N THR A 121 -2.21 3.06 -12.60
CA THR A 121 -3.51 3.56 -12.14
C THR A 121 -4.53 3.56 -13.27
N ALA A 122 -5.78 3.22 -12.94
CA ALA A 122 -6.93 3.36 -13.82
C ALA A 122 -8.18 3.83 -13.06
N PHE A 123 -9.12 4.44 -13.78
CA PHE A 123 -10.36 4.97 -13.21
C PHE A 123 -11.58 4.17 -13.72
N LEU A 124 -12.43 3.73 -12.79
CA LEU A 124 -13.65 2.97 -13.08
C LEU A 124 -14.89 3.66 -12.47
N LYS A 125 -16.03 3.51 -13.13
CA LYS A 125 -17.32 3.97 -12.59
C LYS A 125 -17.94 2.95 -11.63
N GLY A 126 -18.69 3.50 -10.68
CA GLY A 126 -19.49 2.77 -9.71
C GLY A 126 -18.68 2.29 -8.51
N GLU A 127 -19.39 1.61 -7.62
CA GLU A 127 -18.85 0.95 -6.43
C GLU A 127 -18.58 -0.52 -6.73
N PHE A 128 -17.41 -1.00 -6.34
CA PHE A 128 -17.08 -2.40 -6.37
C PHE A 128 -16.07 -2.73 -5.28
N ASP A 129 -16.08 -3.99 -4.86
CA ASP A 129 -15.11 -4.48 -3.90
C ASP A 129 -13.77 -4.75 -4.60
N SER A 130 -12.65 -4.50 -3.93
CA SER A 130 -11.31 -4.68 -4.50
C SER A 130 -11.06 -6.10 -5.01
N TYR A 131 -11.64 -7.13 -4.37
CA TYR A 131 -11.52 -8.53 -4.81
C TYR A 131 -12.22 -8.83 -6.14
N GLN A 132 -13.09 -7.94 -6.63
CA GLN A 132 -13.74 -8.07 -7.93
C GLN A 132 -12.84 -7.59 -9.07
N VAL A 133 -11.73 -6.92 -8.74
CA VAL A 133 -10.80 -6.38 -9.72
C VAL A 133 -9.46 -7.11 -9.66
N GLU A 134 -8.94 -7.42 -10.85
CA GLU A 134 -7.59 -7.97 -11.03
C GLU A 134 -6.87 -7.16 -12.10
N ALA A 135 -5.54 -7.12 -12.05
CA ALA A 135 -4.72 -6.47 -13.06
C ALA A 135 -3.65 -7.43 -13.60
N TYR A 136 -3.44 -7.40 -14.91
CA TYR A 136 -2.52 -8.28 -15.61
C TYR A 136 -1.66 -7.49 -16.59
N ALA A 137 -0.34 -7.72 -16.55
CA ALA A 137 0.60 -7.09 -17.47
C ALA A 137 0.89 -7.99 -18.67
N PHE A 138 0.90 -7.37 -19.85
CA PHE A 138 1.18 -8.00 -21.12
C PHE A 138 2.32 -7.27 -21.83
N ARG A 139 3.14 -8.03 -22.56
CA ARG A 139 4.16 -7.54 -23.48
C ARG A 139 3.90 -8.16 -24.83
N ASP A 140 3.77 -7.33 -25.86
CA ASP A 140 3.52 -7.76 -27.24
C ASP A 140 2.34 -8.76 -27.34
N GLY A 141 1.29 -8.51 -26.57
CA GLY A 141 0.08 -9.34 -26.49
C GLY A 141 0.21 -10.62 -25.66
N THR A 142 1.36 -10.90 -25.05
CA THR A 142 1.58 -12.07 -24.18
C THR A 142 1.58 -11.66 -22.71
N ARG A 143 0.73 -12.29 -21.89
CA ARG A 143 0.72 -12.06 -20.45
C ARG A 143 2.01 -12.56 -19.82
N PHE A 144 2.67 -11.72 -19.03
CA PHE A 144 3.90 -12.10 -18.33
C PHE A 144 3.85 -11.90 -16.82
N ALA A 145 2.92 -11.07 -16.31
CA ALA A 145 2.74 -10.88 -14.87
C ALA A 145 1.27 -10.62 -14.50
N GLN A 146 0.98 -10.84 -13.22
CA GLN A 146 -0.24 -10.44 -12.53
C GLN A 146 0.16 -9.45 -11.44
N ALA A 147 -0.69 -8.47 -11.15
CA ALA A 147 -0.45 -7.52 -10.07
C ALA A 147 -0.44 -8.25 -8.71
N SER A 148 0.46 -7.85 -7.83
CA SER A 148 0.53 -8.32 -6.44
C SER A 148 -0.67 -7.81 -5.64
N SER A 149 -1.08 -6.57 -5.89
CA SER A 149 -2.27 -5.97 -5.30
C SER A 149 -3.01 -5.08 -6.31
N VAL A 150 -4.29 -4.89 -6.07
CA VAL A 150 -5.12 -3.87 -6.72
C VAL A 150 -5.93 -3.19 -5.62
N ASP A 151 -5.65 -1.92 -5.38
CA ASP A 151 -6.21 -1.16 -4.26
C ASP A 151 -6.98 0.07 -4.75
N SER A 152 -8.05 0.42 -4.03
CA SER A 152 -8.79 1.66 -4.27
C SER A 152 -8.10 2.79 -3.51
N ARG A 153 -7.44 3.69 -4.23
CA ARG A 153 -6.72 4.81 -3.62
C ARG A 153 -7.64 5.96 -3.26
N HIS A 154 -8.60 6.25 -4.16
CA HIS A 154 -9.61 7.28 -3.93
C HIS A 154 -10.98 6.80 -4.41
N THR A 155 -12.00 7.27 -3.71
CA THR A 155 -13.40 7.03 -4.05
C THR A 155 -14.05 8.36 -4.39
N PHE A 156 -14.67 8.44 -5.55
CA PHE A 156 -15.48 9.58 -5.96
C PHE A 156 -16.89 9.38 -5.44
N SER A 157 -17.41 10.34 -4.67
CA SER A 157 -18.74 10.26 -4.07
C SER A 157 -19.63 11.43 -4.50
N ALA A 158 -20.93 11.16 -4.49
CA ALA A 158 -21.96 12.18 -4.53
C ALA A 158 -22.07 12.89 -3.17
N ASN A 159 -22.78 14.01 -3.14
CA ASN A 159 -23.05 14.79 -1.92
C ASN A 159 -23.81 14.01 -0.82
N ASP A 160 -24.43 12.88 -1.14
CA ASP A 160 -25.09 11.98 -0.19
C ASP A 160 -24.22 10.81 0.29
N GLY A 161 -22.94 10.77 -0.14
CA GLY A 161 -21.98 9.71 0.18
C GLY A 161 -22.03 8.51 -0.76
N THR A 162 -22.94 8.46 -1.73
CA THR A 162 -22.98 7.36 -2.72
C THR A 162 -21.71 7.36 -3.56
N VAL A 163 -21.07 6.21 -3.69
CA VAL A 163 -19.89 6.05 -4.56
C VAL A 163 -20.30 6.07 -6.03
N VAL A 164 -19.68 6.94 -6.82
CA VAL A 164 -19.91 7.11 -8.26
C VAL A 164 -18.74 6.63 -9.12
N GLY A 165 -17.56 6.45 -8.52
CA GLY A 165 -16.39 5.86 -9.18
C GLY A 165 -15.21 5.71 -8.24
N GLN A 166 -14.15 5.07 -8.72
CA GLN A 166 -12.96 4.77 -7.94
C GLN A 166 -11.69 4.92 -8.79
N GLU A 167 -10.63 5.41 -8.15
CA GLU A 167 -9.25 5.37 -8.64
C GLU A 167 -8.60 4.09 -8.12
N LEU A 168 -8.14 3.23 -9.04
CA LEU A 168 -7.50 1.96 -8.71
C LEU A 168 -6.02 2.00 -9.02
N VAL A 169 -5.21 1.51 -8.11
CA VAL A 169 -3.76 1.34 -8.29
C VAL A 169 -3.44 -0.14 -8.29
N ALA A 170 -2.76 -0.60 -9.34
CA ALA A 170 -2.21 -1.94 -9.44
C ALA A 170 -0.69 -1.90 -9.23
N GLU A 171 -0.20 -2.77 -8.35
CA GLU A 171 1.24 -2.89 -8.06
C GLU A 171 1.79 -4.22 -8.59
N PHE A 172 3.00 -4.20 -9.13
CA PHE A 172 3.65 -5.38 -9.68
C PHE A 172 5.04 -5.59 -9.07
N ASP A 173 5.13 -6.35 -7.96
CA ASP A 173 6.42 -6.53 -7.25
C ASP A 173 7.48 -7.27 -8.07
N ASP A 174 7.06 -8.06 -9.05
CA ASP A 174 7.97 -8.79 -9.94
C ASP A 174 8.27 -8.05 -11.25
N VAL A 175 7.72 -6.84 -11.45
CA VAL A 175 7.96 -6.03 -12.66
C VAL A 175 8.62 -4.72 -12.24
N ARG A 176 9.87 -4.54 -12.65
CA ARG A 176 10.75 -3.50 -12.11
C ARG A 176 11.29 -2.62 -13.22
N GLY A 177 11.53 -1.36 -12.91
CA GLY A 177 12.18 -0.42 -13.84
C GLY A 177 13.59 -0.88 -14.20
N TRP A 178 14.42 -1.10 -13.18
CA TRP A 178 15.80 -1.57 -13.26
C TRP A 178 16.14 -2.39 -12.01
N ASN A 179 17.39 -2.84 -11.89
CA ASN A 179 17.91 -3.50 -10.68
C ASN A 179 19.37 -3.13 -10.40
N ASN A 180 19.57 -2.12 -9.55
CA ASN A 180 20.87 -1.68 -9.07
C ASN A 180 21.51 -2.70 -8.09
N LEU A 181 20.74 -3.69 -7.61
CA LEU A 181 21.15 -4.68 -6.61
C LEU A 181 21.50 -6.03 -7.22
N THR A 182 21.61 -6.13 -8.55
CA THR A 182 21.88 -7.40 -9.26
C THR A 182 23.17 -8.05 -8.75
N ASP A 183 24.23 -7.27 -8.51
CA ASP A 183 25.52 -7.76 -8.02
C ASP A 183 25.48 -8.20 -6.54
N GLN A 184 24.40 -7.86 -5.83
CA GLN A 184 24.11 -8.32 -4.47
C GLN A 184 23.25 -9.59 -4.46
N GLY A 185 22.94 -10.16 -5.63
CA GLY A 185 22.12 -11.38 -5.77
C GLY A 185 20.62 -11.14 -5.62
N TRP A 186 20.18 -9.89 -5.58
CA TRP A 186 18.77 -9.51 -5.44
C TRP A 186 18.07 -9.45 -6.80
N GLY A 187 16.75 -9.65 -6.76
CA GLY A 187 15.89 -9.52 -7.94
C GLY A 187 16.01 -10.65 -8.96
N ALA A 188 16.50 -11.81 -8.54
CA ALA A 188 16.53 -13.00 -9.38
C ALA A 188 15.11 -13.39 -9.81
N GLY A 189 14.81 -13.26 -11.10
CA GLY A 189 13.50 -13.62 -11.67
C GLY A 189 12.57 -12.43 -11.93
N TRP A 190 12.94 -11.22 -11.53
CA TRP A 190 12.18 -10.02 -11.88
C TRP A 190 12.14 -9.79 -13.39
N HIS A 191 11.02 -9.28 -13.87
CA HIS A 191 10.89 -8.72 -15.20
C HIS A 191 11.39 -7.28 -15.18
N LEU A 192 12.62 -7.06 -15.65
CA LEU A 192 13.20 -5.73 -15.74
C LEU A 192 12.79 -5.05 -17.05
N LEU A 193 12.10 -3.92 -16.94
CA LEU A 193 11.69 -3.11 -18.09
C LEU A 193 12.92 -2.56 -18.82
N ASP A 194 13.97 -2.14 -18.10
CA ASP A 194 15.19 -1.61 -18.70
C ASP A 194 16.01 -2.60 -19.55
N ALA A 195 15.67 -3.89 -19.49
CA ALA A 195 16.29 -4.96 -20.27
C ALA A 195 15.36 -5.53 -21.36
N ALA A 196 14.16 -4.95 -21.54
CA ALA A 196 13.06 -5.66 -22.19
C ALA A 196 12.18 -4.78 -23.11
N ASP A 197 12.76 -3.97 -23.98
CA ASP A 197 12.01 -3.13 -24.94
C ASP A 197 10.81 -3.81 -25.63
N GLY A 198 9.73 -3.07 -25.82
CA GLY A 198 8.52 -3.56 -26.49
C GLY A 198 7.27 -2.74 -26.19
N SER A 199 6.14 -3.19 -26.72
CA SER A 199 4.83 -2.62 -26.41
C SER A 199 4.23 -3.33 -25.21
N TYR A 200 3.87 -2.55 -24.19
CA TYR A 200 3.30 -3.03 -22.94
C TYR A 200 1.86 -2.58 -22.77
N GLU A 201 1.07 -3.37 -22.06
CA GLU A 201 -0.26 -2.97 -21.62
C GLU A 201 -0.58 -3.62 -20.28
N VAL A 202 -1.26 -2.86 -19.40
CA VAL A 202 -1.88 -3.40 -18.19
C VAL A 202 -3.38 -3.44 -18.38
N LYS A 203 -3.98 -4.62 -18.18
CA LYS A 203 -5.42 -4.82 -18.28
C LYS A 203 -6.03 -4.95 -16.90
N PHE A 204 -6.90 -4.02 -16.55
CA PHE A 204 -7.77 -4.15 -15.39
C PHE A 204 -9.01 -4.94 -15.80
N THR A 205 -9.32 -5.99 -15.05
CA THR A 205 -10.52 -6.78 -15.22
C THR A 205 -11.44 -6.61 -14.03
N ARG A 206 -12.74 -6.41 -14.28
CA ARG A 206 -13.80 -6.46 -13.25
C ARG A 206 -14.73 -7.61 -13.59
N ASP A 207 -15.03 -8.48 -12.62
CA ASP A 207 -15.86 -9.68 -12.82
C ASP A 207 -15.37 -10.53 -14.02
N LYS A 208 -14.05 -10.73 -14.13
CA LYS A 208 -13.37 -11.49 -15.19
C LYS A 208 -13.54 -10.92 -16.61
N LYS A 209 -14.02 -9.68 -16.76
CA LYS A 209 -14.10 -8.94 -18.04
C LYS A 209 -13.13 -7.77 -18.02
N VAL A 210 -12.46 -7.51 -19.15
CA VAL A 210 -11.57 -6.35 -19.27
C VAL A 210 -12.41 -5.07 -19.21
N ALA A 211 -12.11 -4.22 -18.24
CA ALA A 211 -12.72 -2.91 -18.07
C ALA A 211 -11.81 -1.80 -18.63
N ARG A 212 -10.51 -1.87 -18.37
CA ARG A 212 -9.52 -0.89 -18.85
C ARG A 212 -8.29 -1.56 -19.40
N VAL A 213 -7.69 -0.92 -20.40
CA VAL A 213 -6.36 -1.24 -20.91
C VAL A 213 -5.52 0.03 -20.86
N VAL A 214 -4.41 -0.02 -20.14
CA VAL A 214 -3.46 1.09 -19.99
C VAL A 214 -2.20 0.74 -20.80
N PRO A 215 -2.04 1.27 -22.02
CA PRO A 215 -0.89 0.98 -22.87
C PRO A 215 0.31 1.87 -22.52
N PHE A 216 1.52 1.34 -22.67
CA PHE A 216 2.77 2.12 -22.63
C PHE A 216 3.86 1.42 -23.47
N GLU A 217 4.91 2.15 -23.80
CA GLU A 217 6.04 1.63 -24.58
C GLU A 217 7.32 1.69 -23.74
N VAL A 218 8.17 0.68 -23.90
CA VAL A 218 9.54 0.70 -23.39
C VAL A 218 10.49 0.63 -24.57
N ALA A 219 11.38 1.61 -24.69
CA ALA A 219 12.43 1.65 -25.70
C ALA A 219 13.73 2.15 -25.10
N ASP A 220 14.85 1.58 -25.53
CA ASP A 220 16.18 1.85 -25.00
C ASP A 220 16.24 1.70 -23.46
N GLY A 221 15.50 0.72 -22.94
CA GLY A 221 15.40 0.43 -21.52
C GLY A 221 14.69 1.50 -20.68
N ARG A 222 13.83 2.31 -21.29
CA ARG A 222 13.08 3.38 -20.63
C ARG A 222 11.63 3.36 -21.04
N ILE A 223 10.72 3.66 -20.11
CA ILE A 223 9.33 3.94 -20.45
C ILE A 223 9.34 5.20 -21.30
N VAL A 224 8.85 5.09 -22.54
CA VAL A 224 8.76 6.20 -23.48
C VAL A 224 7.42 6.89 -23.24
N PRO A 225 7.41 8.17 -22.81
CA PRO A 225 6.17 8.92 -22.69
C PRO A 225 5.54 9.15 -24.06
N PRO A 226 4.28 8.73 -24.31
CA PRO A 226 3.48 9.38 -25.33
C PRO A 226 2.84 10.69 -24.83
N GLY A 227 2.92 10.98 -23.52
CA GLY A 227 2.18 12.06 -22.85
C GLY A 227 3.00 12.85 -21.82
N ALA A 228 2.30 13.52 -20.89
CA ALA A 228 2.89 14.39 -19.87
C ALA A 228 3.20 13.64 -18.57
N ILE A 229 4.04 14.23 -17.71
CA ILE A 229 4.61 13.56 -16.52
C ILE A 229 4.17 14.32 -15.27
N GLU A 230 3.36 13.68 -14.44
CA GLU A 230 3.02 14.22 -13.13
C GLU A 230 3.94 13.66 -12.05
N VAL A 231 4.12 14.38 -10.95
CA VAL A 231 4.78 13.82 -9.77
C VAL A 231 3.71 13.36 -8.80
N ASP A 232 3.72 12.07 -8.53
CA ASP A 232 2.96 11.50 -7.43
C ASP A 232 3.86 11.44 -6.19
N PRO A 233 3.43 11.96 -5.02
CA PRO A 233 4.27 11.96 -3.82
C PRO A 233 4.61 10.56 -3.28
N TRP A 234 3.89 9.51 -3.68
CA TRP A 234 4.08 8.13 -3.20
C TRP A 234 4.76 7.23 -4.23
N VAL A 235 4.72 7.59 -5.50
CA VAL A 235 5.34 6.79 -6.59
C VAL A 235 6.57 7.50 -7.16
N GLY A 236 6.57 8.83 -7.14
CA GLY A 236 7.47 9.65 -7.93
C GLY A 236 6.86 9.98 -9.29
N PRO A 237 7.66 10.17 -10.34
CA PRO A 237 7.15 10.62 -11.62
C PRO A 237 6.32 9.54 -12.31
N THR A 238 5.14 9.95 -12.75
CA THR A 238 4.09 9.11 -13.30
C THR A 238 3.65 9.67 -14.64
N LEU A 239 3.63 8.80 -15.65
CA LEU A 239 3.25 9.14 -17.01
C LEU A 239 1.73 9.09 -17.18
N ILE A 240 1.16 10.14 -17.76
CA ILE A 240 -0.23 10.14 -18.21
C ILE A 240 -0.31 9.49 -19.58
N VAL A 241 -1.17 8.48 -19.73
CA VAL A 241 -1.41 7.76 -20.99
C VAL A 241 -2.90 7.65 -21.30
N ASP A 242 -3.22 7.54 -22.59
CA ASP A 242 -4.60 7.29 -23.05
C ASP A 242 -4.99 5.84 -22.76
N ALA A 243 -5.79 5.64 -21.72
CA ALA A 243 -6.39 4.35 -21.40
C ALA A 243 -7.55 4.04 -22.36
N VAL A 244 -7.65 2.77 -22.77
CA VAL A 244 -8.76 2.27 -23.57
C VAL A 244 -9.85 1.75 -22.65
N VAL A 245 -11.01 2.42 -22.68
CA VAL A 245 -12.27 1.94 -22.09
C VAL A 245 -12.75 0.72 -22.88
N GLN A 246 -12.89 -0.44 -22.23
CA GLN A 246 -13.41 -1.66 -22.85
C GLN A 246 -14.66 -2.17 -22.13
N GLY A 247 -15.60 -2.70 -22.92
CA GLY A 247 -16.84 -3.27 -22.42
C GLY A 247 -17.95 -2.25 -22.18
N ASP A 248 -18.99 -2.69 -21.47
CA ASP A 248 -20.20 -1.95 -21.11
C ASP A 248 -20.31 -1.70 -19.59
N LEU A 249 -19.23 -2.02 -18.85
CA LEU A 249 -19.19 -2.04 -17.40
C LEU A 249 -19.33 -0.65 -16.76
N ASP A 250 -18.96 0.41 -17.47
CA ASP A 250 -19.07 1.80 -17.01
C ASP A 250 -20.33 2.50 -17.53
N GLY A 251 -21.24 1.76 -18.16
CA GLY A 251 -22.42 2.32 -18.82
C GLY A 251 -22.09 3.17 -20.04
N ALA A 252 -23.00 4.06 -20.42
CA ALA A 252 -22.73 5.03 -21.48
C ALA A 252 -21.74 6.09 -20.97
N THR A 253 -20.69 6.35 -21.77
CA THR A 253 -19.81 7.49 -21.56
C THR A 253 -20.29 8.63 -22.44
N ASP A 254 -20.48 9.81 -21.84
CA ASP A 254 -20.79 11.01 -22.59
C ASP A 254 -19.46 11.51 -23.18
N GLY A 255 -19.08 10.94 -24.34
CA GLY A 255 -17.73 10.99 -24.94
C GLY A 255 -17.21 12.36 -25.39
N GLU A 256 -17.68 13.47 -24.81
CA GLU A 256 -17.28 14.85 -25.10
C GLU A 256 -17.00 15.68 -23.83
N GLY A 257 -16.74 15.04 -22.69
CA GLY A 257 -16.33 15.74 -21.46
C GLY A 257 -15.00 16.48 -21.68
N ALA A 258 -15.02 17.82 -21.59
CA ALA A 258 -13.81 18.63 -21.60
C ALA A 258 -12.99 18.35 -20.33
N ALA A 259 -11.65 18.26 -20.46
CA ALA A 259 -10.77 18.02 -19.33
C ALA A 259 -10.91 19.11 -18.24
N PHE A 260 -10.94 18.66 -16.99
CA PHE A 260 -11.26 19.41 -15.76
C PHE A 260 -10.17 20.38 -15.29
N TYR A 261 -8.90 20.03 -15.49
CA TYR A 261 -7.71 20.75 -14.97
C TYR A 261 -7.05 21.65 -16.02
N GLY A 262 -7.79 22.12 -17.02
CA GLY A 262 -7.15 22.65 -18.22
C GLY A 262 -6.36 21.54 -18.95
N ASP A 263 -5.39 21.93 -19.77
CA ASP A 263 -4.53 20.98 -20.48
C ASP A 263 -3.65 20.23 -19.48
N LEU A 264 -3.95 18.95 -19.23
CA LEU A 264 -3.14 18.04 -18.40
C LEU A 264 -1.65 18.09 -18.79
N ALA A 265 -1.34 18.35 -20.07
CA ALA A 265 0.04 18.50 -20.52
C ALA A 265 0.76 19.74 -19.97
N ASN A 266 0.03 20.80 -19.61
CA ASN A 266 0.59 22.01 -19.02
C ASN A 266 0.66 21.96 -17.49
N ALA A 267 -0.17 21.14 -16.82
CA ALA A 267 -0.10 20.92 -15.37
C ALA A 267 1.07 19.98 -14.98
N ALA A 268 1.46 19.09 -15.90
CA ALA A 268 2.35 17.96 -15.68
C ALA A 268 3.80 18.21 -16.15
N ALA A 269 4.41 19.35 -15.81
CA ALA A 269 5.73 19.68 -16.34
C ALA A 269 6.62 20.46 -15.37
N TRP A 270 7.20 19.74 -14.41
CA TRP A 270 8.43 20.20 -13.75
C TRP A 270 9.48 19.10 -13.48
N VAL A 271 9.12 17.83 -13.66
CA VAL A 271 10.06 16.71 -13.54
C VAL A 271 10.10 15.97 -14.87
N ASP A 272 11.31 15.84 -15.40
CA ASP A 272 11.60 15.07 -16.60
C ASP A 272 11.71 13.59 -16.23
N ILE A 273 11.24 12.69 -17.09
CA ILE A 273 11.45 11.25 -16.95
C ILE A 273 12.95 10.93 -16.91
N ASP A 274 13.78 11.78 -17.52
CA ASP A 274 15.24 11.69 -17.40
C ASP A 274 15.73 11.80 -15.94
N ALA A 275 15.04 12.55 -15.08
CA ALA A 275 15.39 12.64 -13.65
C ALA A 275 15.09 11.32 -12.91
N VAL A 276 14.05 10.58 -13.31
CA VAL A 276 13.76 9.22 -12.80
C VAL A 276 14.90 8.29 -13.17
N TYR A 277 15.25 8.26 -14.45
CA TYR A 277 16.29 7.36 -14.95
C TYR A 277 17.70 7.82 -14.61
N ALA A 278 17.91 9.02 -14.05
CA ALA A 278 19.18 9.44 -13.49
C ALA A 278 19.50 8.72 -12.17
N GLN A 279 18.48 8.21 -11.46
CA GLN A 279 18.65 7.39 -10.26
C GLN A 279 19.12 5.96 -10.59
N ARG A 280 18.96 5.53 -11.84
CA ARG A 280 19.59 4.31 -12.33
C ARG A 280 21.09 4.54 -12.34
N THR A 281 21.79 3.96 -11.37
CA THR A 281 23.24 3.91 -11.40
C THR A 281 23.63 3.12 -12.63
N ALA A 282 24.25 3.78 -13.60
CA ALA A 282 24.91 3.07 -14.68
C ALA A 282 25.87 2.09 -14.01
N THR A 283 25.73 0.80 -14.31
CA THR A 283 26.66 -0.27 -13.93
C THR A 283 27.99 -0.06 -14.68
N THR A 284 28.61 1.08 -14.43
CA THR A 284 29.89 1.51 -14.97
C THR A 284 30.78 1.77 -13.78
N GLY A 285 31.68 0.82 -13.55
CA GLY A 285 32.77 0.96 -12.60
C GLY A 285 33.41 2.34 -12.71
N GLY A 286 33.42 3.04 -11.58
CA GLY A 286 33.81 4.43 -11.52
C GLY A 286 33.96 4.87 -10.07
N GLY A 287 34.77 4.14 -9.31
CA GLY A 287 35.33 4.68 -8.09
C GLY A 287 36.23 5.87 -8.45
N GLU A 288 35.79 7.07 -8.10
CA GLU A 288 36.68 8.24 -8.00
C GLU A 288 36.83 8.62 -6.53
N ASP A 289 37.98 8.23 -5.99
CA ASP A 289 38.79 8.87 -4.96
C ASP A 289 38.07 9.76 -3.92
N ALA A 290 37.60 9.11 -2.85
CA ALA A 290 37.62 9.70 -1.52
C ALA A 290 38.90 9.25 -0.79
N GLY A 291 39.98 10.00 -0.97
CA GLY A 291 41.23 9.75 -0.27
C GLY A 291 41.14 10.09 1.22
N ALA A 292 41.54 9.15 2.09
CA ALA A 292 42.78 9.26 2.86
C ALA A 292 42.91 8.16 3.94
N ALA A 293 44.09 7.51 3.92
CA ALA A 293 44.69 6.76 5.03
C ALA A 293 44.14 5.36 5.37
N GLY A 294 43.74 4.57 4.36
CA GLY A 294 43.76 3.11 4.43
C GLY A 294 44.85 2.57 3.50
N GLY A 295 45.55 1.49 3.85
CA GLY A 295 46.42 0.80 2.89
C GLY A 295 45.63 0.47 1.62
N GLN A 296 46.23 0.66 0.45
CA GLN A 296 45.57 0.44 -0.84
C GLN A 296 45.05 -1.00 -0.88
N LEU A 297 43.72 -1.16 -0.86
CA LEU A 297 43.06 -2.45 -1.01
C LEU A 297 43.25 -2.93 -2.46
N ASP A 298 43.26 -4.24 -2.67
CA ASP A 298 43.15 -4.78 -4.02
C ASP A 298 41.71 -4.68 -4.53
N ASP A 299 41.52 -4.87 -5.84
CA ASP A 299 40.22 -4.72 -6.49
C ASP A 299 39.17 -5.67 -5.88
N GLU A 300 39.59 -6.89 -5.51
CA GLU A 300 38.72 -7.91 -4.89
C GLU A 300 38.26 -7.48 -3.49
N ALA A 301 39.16 -7.00 -2.64
CA ALA A 301 38.81 -6.50 -1.31
C ALA A 301 37.97 -5.21 -1.37
N THR A 302 38.19 -4.37 -2.38
CA THR A 302 37.40 -3.16 -2.61
C THR A 302 35.95 -3.50 -2.99
N GLU A 303 35.76 -4.44 -3.90
CA GLU A 303 34.43 -4.90 -4.31
C GLU A 303 33.69 -5.63 -3.18
N ALA A 304 34.39 -6.45 -2.40
CA ALA A 304 33.83 -7.09 -1.22
C ALA A 304 33.42 -6.04 -0.17
N LEU A 305 34.25 -5.01 0.05
CA LEU A 305 33.99 -3.93 0.99
C LEU A 305 32.74 -3.14 0.60
N GLN A 306 32.59 -2.80 -0.68
CA GLN A 306 31.41 -2.10 -1.17
C GLN A 306 30.14 -2.91 -0.92
N ARG A 307 30.12 -4.19 -1.30
CA ARG A 307 28.95 -5.07 -1.09
C ARG A 307 28.58 -5.24 0.39
N PHE A 308 29.58 -5.35 1.27
CA PHE A 308 29.36 -5.36 2.70
C PHE A 308 28.74 -4.05 3.19
N PHE A 309 29.32 -2.91 2.78
CA PHE A 309 28.86 -1.58 3.20
C PHE A 309 27.43 -1.31 2.75
N ASP A 310 27.13 -1.50 1.46
CA ASP A 310 25.78 -1.29 0.89
C ASP A 310 24.73 -2.12 1.64
N ARG A 311 25.07 -3.39 1.93
CA ARG A 311 24.18 -4.26 2.67
C ARG A 311 23.95 -3.73 4.08
N ALA A 312 25.02 -3.39 4.79
CA ALA A 312 24.93 -2.92 6.18
C ALA A 312 24.18 -1.58 6.29
N GLU A 313 24.44 -0.64 5.38
CA GLU A 313 23.73 0.64 5.28
C GLU A 313 22.24 0.43 5.07
N ARG A 314 21.84 -0.43 4.13
CA ARG A 314 20.43 -0.76 3.91
C ARG A 314 19.78 -1.33 5.16
N LEU A 315 20.39 -2.34 5.79
CA LEU A 315 19.85 -2.94 7.02
C LEU A 315 19.61 -1.88 8.09
N VAL A 316 20.59 -0.99 8.31
CA VAL A 316 20.51 0.09 9.28
C VAL A 316 19.41 1.09 8.92
N ASN A 317 19.35 1.53 7.67
CA ASN A 317 18.37 2.54 7.22
C ASN A 317 16.93 2.01 7.24
N THR A 318 16.74 0.72 6.92
CA THR A 318 15.41 0.11 6.92
C THR A 318 14.90 -0.19 8.32
N TRP A 319 15.75 -0.70 9.24
CA TRP A 319 15.25 -1.33 10.48
C TRP A 319 15.78 -0.73 11.79
N ALA A 320 16.80 0.13 11.77
CA ALA A 320 17.42 0.58 13.03
C ALA A 320 16.44 1.40 13.90
N ALA A 321 15.70 2.33 13.30
CA ALA A 321 14.78 3.20 14.04
C ALA A 321 13.70 2.39 14.78
N ASP A 322 13.06 1.44 14.08
CA ASP A 322 11.95 0.63 14.61
C ASP A 322 12.41 -0.39 15.66
N LEU A 323 13.59 -0.99 15.47
CA LEU A 323 14.16 -1.94 16.44
C LEU A 323 14.70 -1.24 17.69
N GLU A 324 15.32 -0.07 17.56
CA GLU A 324 15.89 0.67 18.69
C GLU A 324 14.84 1.47 19.49
N GLY A 325 13.70 1.83 18.88
CA GLY A 325 12.67 2.68 19.49
C GLY A 325 11.53 1.97 20.23
N GLY A 326 11.34 0.67 20.05
CA GLY A 326 10.19 -0.06 20.60
C GLY A 326 10.42 -0.65 22.00
N SER A 327 9.38 -0.63 22.85
CA SER A 327 9.31 -1.40 24.10
C SER A 327 8.07 -2.29 24.09
N PRO A 328 8.13 -3.48 24.71
CA PRO A 328 6.96 -4.37 24.79
C PRO A 328 5.72 -3.71 25.43
N PRO A 329 4.50 -4.19 25.10
CA PRO A 329 4.23 -5.33 24.21
C PRO A 329 4.46 -4.97 22.73
N TRP A 330 4.93 -5.92 21.95
CA TRP A 330 5.20 -5.72 20.52
C TRP A 330 3.96 -6.04 19.70
N GLU A 331 3.66 -5.22 18.70
CA GLU A 331 2.58 -5.51 17.75
C GLU A 331 3.03 -6.56 16.72
N LEU A 332 2.08 -7.21 16.05
CA LEU A 332 2.39 -8.21 15.02
C LEU A 332 3.32 -7.64 13.93
N GLY A 333 3.13 -6.37 13.54
CA GLY A 333 4.00 -5.69 12.60
C GLY A 333 5.46 -5.60 13.08
N ASP A 334 5.67 -5.28 14.35
CA ASP A 334 7.00 -5.20 14.95
C ASP A 334 7.74 -6.54 14.94
N VAL A 335 7.00 -7.64 15.15
CA VAL A 335 7.53 -9.01 15.13
C VAL A 335 7.86 -9.44 13.70
N LEU A 336 6.98 -9.16 12.73
CA LEU A 336 7.23 -9.49 11.33
C LEU A 336 8.45 -8.76 10.75
N GLN A 337 8.66 -7.50 11.14
CA GLN A 337 9.88 -6.76 10.79
C GLN A 337 11.14 -7.38 11.42
N ALA A 338 11.06 -7.80 12.69
CA ALA A 338 12.17 -8.48 13.36
C ALA A 338 12.51 -9.82 12.70
N GLU A 339 11.51 -10.62 12.33
CA GLU A 339 11.71 -11.87 11.57
C GLU A 339 12.29 -11.61 10.18
N ALA A 340 11.90 -10.50 9.54
CA ALA A 340 12.48 -10.09 8.27
C ALA A 340 13.98 -9.81 8.43
N LEU A 341 14.39 -9.03 9.43
CA LEU A 341 15.82 -8.83 9.71
C LEU A 341 16.53 -10.15 10.04
N GLU A 342 15.94 -11.02 10.88
CA GLU A 342 16.55 -12.30 11.25
C GLU A 342 16.87 -13.16 10.01
N ARG A 343 15.97 -13.20 9.03
CA ARG A 343 16.17 -13.91 7.74
C ARG A 343 17.35 -13.36 6.94
N GLU A 344 17.73 -12.11 7.15
CA GLU A 344 18.73 -11.38 6.36
C GLU A 344 20.14 -11.47 6.96
N LEU A 345 20.23 -11.75 8.27
CA LEU A 345 21.50 -11.86 9.01
C LEU A 345 22.47 -12.93 8.46
N PRO A 346 22.03 -14.12 8.00
CA PRO A 346 22.94 -15.11 7.42
C PRO A 346 23.69 -14.59 6.19
N ASP A 347 22.99 -13.93 5.26
CA ASP A 347 23.60 -13.38 4.05
C ASP A 347 24.51 -12.19 4.37
N TYR A 348 24.09 -11.35 5.33
CA TYR A 348 24.95 -10.31 5.88
C TYR A 348 26.26 -10.87 6.44
N GLN A 349 26.20 -11.96 7.21
CA GLN A 349 27.39 -12.59 7.80
C GLN A 349 28.37 -13.10 6.73
N VAL A 350 27.87 -13.62 5.61
CA VAL A 350 28.70 -14.04 4.46
C VAL A 350 29.48 -12.85 3.89
N LEU A 351 28.83 -11.69 3.73
CA LEU A 351 29.47 -10.47 3.25
C LEU A 351 30.49 -9.93 4.28
N ARG A 352 30.15 -9.97 5.56
CA ARG A 352 31.07 -9.59 6.63
C ARG A 352 32.33 -10.45 6.64
N ASP A 353 32.19 -11.76 6.46
CA ASP A 353 33.31 -12.70 6.38
C ASP A 353 34.19 -12.46 5.13
N ALA A 354 33.60 -12.03 4.01
CA ALA A 354 34.33 -11.70 2.79
C ALA A 354 35.28 -10.50 2.97
N VAL A 355 34.97 -9.57 3.86
CA VAL A 355 35.78 -8.37 4.14
C VAL A 355 36.67 -8.51 5.37
N ARG A 356 36.82 -9.72 5.91
CA ARG A 356 37.57 -9.97 7.16
C ARG A 356 39.06 -9.61 7.10
N SER A 357 39.62 -9.49 5.89
CA SER A 357 40.99 -9.02 5.67
C SER A 357 41.15 -7.50 5.82
N VAL A 358 40.04 -6.75 5.74
CA VAL A 358 40.02 -5.29 5.91
C VAL A 358 39.95 -4.96 7.40
N PRO A 359 40.82 -4.07 7.92
CA PRO A 359 40.79 -3.67 9.32
C PRO A 359 39.47 -3.05 9.75
N ASP A 360 39.01 -3.36 10.97
CA ASP A 360 37.75 -2.82 11.52
C ASP A 360 37.74 -1.29 11.71
N ASP A 361 38.92 -0.67 11.76
CA ASP A 361 39.11 0.78 11.82
C ASP A 361 39.19 1.44 10.43
N HIS A 362 38.96 0.68 9.36
CA HIS A 362 38.84 1.24 8.01
C HIS A 362 37.68 2.24 7.96
N PRO A 363 37.92 3.49 7.53
CA PRO A 363 36.91 4.53 7.54
C PRO A 363 35.83 4.27 6.50
N LEU A 364 34.59 4.58 6.87
CA LEU A 364 33.40 4.54 6.02
C LEU A 364 32.57 5.80 6.30
N GLU A 365 31.58 6.08 5.44
CA GLU A 365 30.65 7.19 5.63
C GLU A 365 29.23 6.65 5.48
N LEU A 366 28.43 6.67 6.55
CA LEU A 366 27.04 6.21 6.56
C LEU A 366 26.13 7.43 6.70
N ASN A 367 25.26 7.68 5.72
CA ASN A 367 24.38 8.87 5.70
C ASN A 367 25.11 10.21 5.95
N GLY A 368 26.34 10.37 5.44
CA GLY A 368 27.15 11.57 5.66
C GLY A 368 27.89 11.64 7.01
N GLU A 369 27.76 10.62 7.86
CA GLU A 369 28.47 10.54 9.13
C GLU A 369 29.65 9.56 9.06
N ALA A 370 30.81 10.00 9.54
CA ALA A 370 32.01 9.16 9.59
C ALA A 370 31.80 7.96 10.53
N THR A 371 32.04 6.75 10.02
CA THR A 371 31.98 5.49 10.76
C THR A 371 33.17 4.59 10.38
N THR A 372 33.17 3.35 10.86
CA THR A 372 34.15 2.32 10.46
C THR A 372 33.46 0.99 10.20
N ILE A 373 34.15 0.06 9.55
CA ILE A 373 33.65 -1.32 9.32
C ILE A 373 33.19 -1.94 10.64
N GLY A 374 34.04 -1.88 11.68
CA GLY A 374 33.73 -2.48 12.97
C GLY A 374 32.57 -1.82 13.70
N ALA A 375 32.42 -0.49 13.57
CA ALA A 375 31.30 0.23 14.17
C ALA A 375 29.96 -0.08 13.48
N LEU A 376 29.98 -0.14 12.15
CA LEU A 376 28.83 -0.51 11.34
C LEU A 376 28.41 -1.97 11.60
N ASP A 377 29.38 -2.89 11.66
CA ASP A 377 29.15 -4.30 11.96
C ASP A 377 28.54 -4.50 13.36
N ALA A 378 29.11 -3.84 14.37
CA ALA A 378 28.57 -3.87 15.72
C ALA A 378 27.12 -3.35 15.79
N ARG A 379 26.75 -2.37 14.94
CA ARG A 379 25.38 -1.86 14.86
C ARG A 379 24.42 -2.89 14.28
N VAL A 380 24.76 -3.52 13.15
CA VAL A 380 23.93 -4.57 12.53
C VAL A 380 23.78 -5.77 13.46
N VAL A 381 24.87 -6.22 14.11
CA VAL A 381 24.83 -7.32 15.09
C VAL A 381 23.88 -6.97 16.24
N ARG A 382 23.97 -5.76 16.80
CA ARG A 382 23.06 -5.29 17.86
C ARG A 382 21.61 -5.29 17.40
N MET A 383 21.33 -4.86 16.17
CA MET A 383 19.97 -4.93 15.61
C MET A 383 19.47 -6.37 15.53
N GLY A 384 20.33 -7.31 15.11
CA GLY A 384 20.01 -8.73 15.12
C GLY A 384 19.69 -9.28 16.52
N GLU A 385 20.48 -8.88 17.54
CA GLU A 385 20.20 -9.23 18.94
C GLU A 385 18.85 -8.67 19.41
N LEU A 386 18.51 -7.43 19.04
CA LEU A 386 17.21 -6.82 19.35
C LEU A 386 16.06 -7.55 18.65
N ALA A 387 16.21 -7.92 17.38
CA ALA A 387 15.21 -8.67 16.63
C ALA A 387 14.94 -10.04 17.28
N ILE A 388 15.98 -10.80 17.61
CA ILE A 388 15.85 -12.10 18.29
C ILE A 388 15.18 -11.93 19.66
N ALA A 389 15.57 -10.90 20.42
CA ALA A 389 14.94 -10.61 21.71
C ALA A 389 13.46 -10.26 21.58
N ARG A 390 13.08 -9.51 20.54
CA ARG A 390 11.70 -9.15 20.22
C ARG A 390 10.85 -10.37 19.84
N ILE A 391 11.34 -11.21 18.93
CA ILE A 391 10.68 -12.46 18.52
C ILE A 391 10.48 -13.39 19.73
N GLY A 392 11.56 -13.60 20.50
CA GLY A 392 11.51 -14.43 21.71
C GLY A 392 10.61 -13.84 22.80
N GLY A 393 10.60 -12.52 22.95
CA GLY A 393 9.75 -11.80 23.90
C GLY A 393 8.27 -11.94 23.56
N SER A 394 7.88 -11.76 22.30
CA SER A 394 6.51 -11.96 21.84
C SER A 394 6.03 -13.41 22.06
N ALA A 395 6.88 -14.39 21.75
CA ALA A 395 6.57 -15.80 22.02
C ALA A 395 6.40 -16.09 23.52
N GLN A 396 7.22 -15.48 24.39
CA GLN A 396 7.08 -15.59 25.83
C GLN A 396 5.84 -14.89 26.35
N GLU A 397 5.47 -13.71 25.83
CA GLU A 397 4.24 -13.02 26.19
C GLU A 397 2.99 -13.84 25.82
N ALA A 398 3.00 -14.47 24.63
CA ALA A 398 1.95 -15.42 24.24
C ALA A 398 1.89 -16.62 25.21
N GLU A 399 3.04 -17.19 25.58
CA GLU A 399 3.11 -18.28 26.53
C GLU A 399 2.62 -17.87 27.94
N ASP A 400 3.01 -16.69 28.41
CA ASP A 400 2.61 -16.12 29.70
C ASP A 400 1.11 -15.81 29.74
N ALA A 401 0.53 -15.35 28.62
CA ALA A 401 -0.91 -15.14 28.49
C ALA A 401 -1.71 -16.45 28.56
N LEU A 402 -1.15 -17.56 28.07
CA LEU A 402 -1.76 -18.89 28.11
C LEU A 402 -1.51 -19.64 29.43
N ALA A 403 -0.47 -19.28 30.19
CA ALA A 403 -0.08 -19.98 31.40
C ALA A 403 -1.19 -20.11 32.47
N PRO A 404 -2.00 -19.07 32.77
CA PRO A 404 -3.12 -19.19 33.71
C PRO A 404 -4.18 -20.22 33.27
N TYR A 405 -4.42 -20.35 31.96
CA TYR A 405 -5.34 -21.35 31.43
C TYR A 405 -4.77 -22.76 31.59
N ARG A 406 -3.48 -22.95 31.26
CA ARG A 406 -2.81 -24.25 31.40
C ARG A 406 -2.65 -24.71 32.85
N GLU A 407 -2.62 -23.79 33.81
CA GLU A 407 -2.59 -24.13 35.25
C GLU A 407 -3.94 -24.65 35.75
N LEU A 408 -5.06 -24.10 35.24
CA LEU A 408 -6.41 -24.45 35.69
C LEU A 408 -7.01 -25.63 34.92
N LEU A 409 -6.81 -25.69 33.61
CA LEU A 409 -7.42 -26.70 32.74
C LEU A 409 -6.66 -28.02 32.80
N ALA A 410 -7.38 -29.12 32.69
CA ALA A 410 -6.82 -30.47 32.69
C ALA A 410 -7.57 -31.38 31.71
N ASN A 411 -7.00 -32.54 31.39
CA ASN A 411 -7.60 -33.56 30.54
C ASN A 411 -8.04 -32.99 29.18
N ASP A 412 -9.23 -33.39 28.70
CA ASP A 412 -9.70 -33.02 27.37
C ASP A 412 -10.00 -31.52 27.25
N LYS A 413 -10.38 -30.85 28.35
CA LYS A 413 -10.49 -29.38 28.39
C LYS A 413 -9.18 -28.69 28.01
N LEU A 414 -8.05 -29.15 28.56
CA LEU A 414 -6.75 -28.60 28.20
C LEU A 414 -6.41 -28.88 26.74
N ALA A 415 -6.67 -30.10 26.25
CA ALA A 415 -6.40 -30.46 24.86
C ALA A 415 -7.23 -29.61 23.87
N VAL A 416 -8.52 -29.41 24.14
CA VAL A 416 -9.40 -28.55 23.32
C VAL A 416 -8.91 -27.09 23.34
N PHE A 417 -8.45 -26.60 24.48
CA PHE A 417 -7.87 -25.25 24.60
C PHE A 417 -6.55 -25.11 23.83
N GLU A 418 -5.67 -26.12 23.86
CA GLU A 418 -4.42 -26.10 23.09
C GLU A 418 -4.67 -26.09 21.57
N ASP A 419 -5.73 -26.75 21.10
CA ASP A 419 -6.14 -26.70 19.70
C ASP A 419 -6.85 -25.38 19.31
N HIS A 420 -7.41 -24.64 20.28
CA HIS A 420 -8.21 -23.43 20.06
C HIS A 420 -7.94 -22.34 21.12
N PRO A 421 -6.71 -21.78 21.23
CA PRO A 421 -6.33 -20.94 22.37
C PRO A 421 -7.10 -19.61 22.41
N ALA A 422 -7.40 -19.10 23.61
CA ALA A 422 -8.23 -17.90 23.82
C ALA A 422 -7.79 -16.60 23.12
N PRO A 423 -6.49 -16.33 22.86
CA PRO A 423 -6.08 -15.18 22.05
C PRO A 423 -6.61 -15.23 20.61
N ASP A 424 -6.82 -16.44 20.08
CA ASP A 424 -7.23 -16.67 18.69
C ASP A 424 -8.73 -17.02 18.58
N PHE A 425 -9.35 -17.41 19.69
CA PHE A 425 -10.72 -17.92 19.72
C PHE A 425 -11.56 -17.32 20.87
N LEU A 426 -12.77 -16.89 20.55
CA LEU A 426 -13.76 -16.48 21.54
C LEU A 426 -14.57 -17.69 22.02
N TYR A 427 -14.59 -17.87 23.34
CA TYR A 427 -15.36 -18.90 24.00
C TYR A 427 -16.71 -18.37 24.43
N TYR A 428 -17.77 -19.16 24.19
CA TYR A 428 -19.13 -18.81 24.56
C TYR A 428 -19.76 -19.87 25.46
N THR A 429 -20.70 -19.43 26.28
CA THR A 429 -21.67 -20.28 27.00
C THR A 429 -22.89 -20.59 26.11
N THR A 430 -23.80 -21.44 26.61
CA THR A 430 -25.09 -21.76 25.95
C THR A 430 -25.97 -20.55 25.69
N ASP A 431 -25.83 -19.48 26.46
CA ASP A 431 -26.59 -18.26 26.28
C ASP A 431 -25.91 -17.24 25.35
N ARG A 432 -24.78 -17.62 24.74
CA ARG A 432 -23.88 -16.80 23.89
C ARG A 432 -23.23 -15.65 24.66
N ARG A 433 -22.97 -15.84 25.95
CA ARG A 433 -22.13 -14.92 26.74
C ARG A 433 -20.68 -15.30 26.51
N VAL A 434 -19.83 -14.31 26.25
CA VAL A 434 -18.38 -14.51 26.13
C VAL A 434 -17.83 -14.94 27.50
N ILE A 435 -16.96 -15.95 27.49
CA ILE A 435 -16.18 -16.40 28.63
C ILE A 435 -14.85 -15.63 28.58
N GLU A 436 -14.59 -14.78 29.58
CA GLU A 436 -13.50 -13.79 29.52
C GLU A 436 -12.28 -14.16 30.40
N SER A 437 -12.37 -15.19 31.24
CA SER A 437 -11.29 -15.55 32.17
C SER A 437 -10.99 -17.05 32.22
N PRO A 438 -9.75 -17.42 32.60
CA PRO A 438 -9.36 -18.81 32.85
C PRO A 438 -10.28 -19.55 33.83
N GLU A 439 -10.71 -18.88 34.91
CA GLU A 439 -11.59 -19.45 35.94
C GLU A 439 -12.99 -19.71 35.39
N GLU A 440 -13.55 -18.78 34.61
CA GLU A 440 -14.86 -19.00 33.98
C GLU A 440 -14.81 -20.16 32.98
N LEU A 441 -13.71 -20.30 32.24
CA LEU A 441 -13.50 -21.39 31.29
C LEU A 441 -13.37 -22.74 32.01
N TYR A 442 -12.65 -22.76 33.14
CA TYR A 442 -12.54 -23.91 34.03
C TYR A 442 -13.90 -24.32 34.62
N GLU A 443 -14.70 -23.37 35.11
CA GLU A 443 -16.01 -23.61 35.73
C GLU A 443 -17.12 -23.97 34.73
N ALA A 444 -16.99 -23.57 33.47
CA ALA A 444 -18.02 -23.83 32.46
C ALA A 444 -18.09 -25.32 32.09
N ASP A 445 -19.25 -25.95 32.27
CA ASP A 445 -19.49 -27.35 31.88
C ASP A 445 -19.58 -27.51 30.34
N GLU A 446 -19.76 -26.41 29.60
CA GLU A 446 -19.93 -26.42 28.15
C GLU A 446 -19.18 -25.24 27.51
N TRP A 447 -18.45 -25.53 26.43
CA TRP A 447 -17.74 -24.53 25.63
C TRP A 447 -18.27 -24.50 24.21
N TYR A 448 -18.32 -23.30 23.63
CA TYR A 448 -18.75 -23.08 22.26
C TYR A 448 -17.84 -22.09 21.55
N PHE A 449 -17.60 -22.32 20.26
CA PHE A 449 -16.74 -21.52 19.41
C PHE A 449 -17.50 -21.19 18.13
N GLU A 450 -17.58 -19.91 17.78
CA GLU A 450 -18.18 -19.46 16.52
C GLU A 450 -17.07 -19.17 15.52
N GLY A 451 -17.00 -19.95 14.45
CA GLY A 451 -16.15 -19.71 13.30
C GLY A 451 -16.97 -19.38 12.06
N THR A 452 -16.34 -18.75 11.07
CA THR A 452 -16.92 -18.56 9.74
C THR A 452 -16.69 -19.80 8.88
N THR A 453 -17.61 -20.05 7.95
CA THR A 453 -17.43 -21.04 6.88
C THR A 453 -17.68 -20.38 5.55
N GLU A 454 -16.83 -20.69 4.59
CA GLU A 454 -17.04 -20.29 3.20
C GLU A 454 -17.36 -21.52 2.38
N THR A 455 -18.59 -21.60 1.89
CA THR A 455 -18.96 -22.64 0.92
C THR A 455 -18.92 -22.04 -0.47
N ARG A 456 -17.97 -22.50 -1.29
CA ARG A 456 -17.90 -22.16 -2.72
C ARG A 456 -18.93 -23.00 -3.48
N GLY A 457 -19.86 -22.33 -4.15
CA GLY A 457 -20.88 -22.94 -5.01
C GLY A 457 -20.81 -22.40 -6.43
N THR A 458 -21.53 -23.06 -7.34
CA THR A 458 -21.79 -22.53 -8.68
C THR A 458 -23.29 -22.33 -8.83
N GLY A 459 -23.68 -21.09 -9.13
CA GLY A 459 -25.06 -20.69 -9.42
C GLY A 459 -25.25 -20.44 -10.92
N THR A 460 -26.49 -20.37 -11.38
CA THR A 460 -26.78 -19.88 -12.75
C THR A 460 -27.72 -18.69 -12.66
N VAL A 461 -27.28 -17.54 -13.14
CA VAL A 461 -28.08 -16.31 -13.24
C VAL A 461 -28.19 -15.97 -14.73
N ASP A 462 -29.42 -15.92 -15.24
CA ASP A 462 -29.71 -15.67 -16.66
C ASP A 462 -28.96 -16.59 -17.66
N GLY A 463 -28.76 -17.85 -17.27
CA GLY A 463 -28.07 -18.84 -18.10
C GLY A 463 -26.54 -18.77 -18.05
N THR A 464 -25.96 -17.84 -17.29
CA THR A 464 -24.51 -17.75 -17.05
C THR A 464 -24.15 -18.39 -15.73
N SER A 465 -23.14 -19.27 -15.72
CA SER A 465 -22.63 -19.89 -14.50
C SER A 465 -21.79 -18.87 -13.73
N VAL A 466 -22.11 -18.64 -12.46
CA VAL A 466 -21.38 -17.75 -11.54
C VAL A 466 -20.83 -18.56 -10.38
N ASP A 467 -19.59 -18.29 -9.98
CA ASP A 467 -19.03 -18.81 -8.73
C ASP A 467 -19.60 -17.94 -7.60
N VAL A 468 -20.19 -18.55 -6.58
CA VAL A 468 -20.77 -17.86 -5.44
C VAL A 468 -20.07 -18.33 -4.19
N VAL A 469 -19.54 -17.42 -3.38
CA VAL A 469 -19.11 -17.70 -2.01
C VAL A 469 -20.31 -17.43 -1.12
N VAL A 470 -20.83 -18.46 -0.46
CA VAL A 470 -21.87 -18.29 0.55
C VAL A 470 -21.18 -18.28 1.90
N GLU A 471 -21.21 -17.13 2.54
CA GLU A 471 -20.83 -17.00 3.95
C GLU A 471 -21.82 -17.76 4.83
N GLY A 472 -21.25 -18.61 5.67
CA GLY A 472 -21.95 -19.32 6.72
C GLY A 472 -21.19 -19.21 8.03
N TRP A 473 -21.81 -19.74 9.05
CA TRP A 473 -21.23 -19.87 10.38
C TRP A 473 -21.13 -21.34 10.75
N ARG A 474 -20.16 -21.66 11.60
CA ARG A 474 -19.97 -22.96 12.22
C ARG A 474 -19.78 -22.75 13.71
N VAL A 475 -20.59 -23.44 14.50
CA VAL A 475 -20.43 -23.52 15.95
C VAL A 475 -19.94 -24.91 16.29
N LEU A 476 -18.74 -24.97 16.86
CA LEU A 476 -18.21 -26.16 17.52
C LEU A 476 -18.51 -26.04 19.01
N GLY A 477 -18.91 -27.13 19.65
CA GLY A 477 -19.06 -27.12 21.10
C GLY A 477 -18.80 -28.46 21.74
N TRP A 478 -18.41 -28.37 23.01
CA TRP A 478 -17.96 -29.46 23.85
C TRP A 478 -18.70 -29.42 25.18
N VAL A 479 -19.13 -30.57 25.66
CA VAL A 479 -19.69 -30.77 27.00
C VAL A 479 -18.69 -31.58 27.81
N PHE A 480 -18.36 -31.11 29.00
CA PHE A 480 -17.37 -31.74 29.87
C PHE A 480 -18.01 -32.32 31.14
N ASP A 481 -17.40 -33.36 31.69
CA ASP A 481 -17.70 -33.80 33.06
C ASP A 481 -16.96 -32.95 34.11
N ALA A 482 -17.23 -33.22 35.39
CA ALA A 482 -16.61 -32.51 36.50
C ALA A 482 -15.08 -32.71 36.61
N ASP A 483 -14.53 -33.72 35.94
CA ASP A 483 -13.09 -33.98 35.87
C ASP A 483 -12.46 -33.35 34.61
N GLY A 484 -13.24 -32.69 33.76
CA GLY A 484 -12.78 -32.02 32.53
C GLY A 484 -12.59 -32.96 31.34
N ASN A 485 -13.17 -34.16 31.36
CA ASN A 485 -13.19 -35.05 30.20
C ASN A 485 -14.38 -34.72 29.30
N THR A 486 -14.20 -34.86 27.98
CA THR A 486 -15.27 -34.63 27.02
C THR A 486 -16.33 -35.74 27.12
N VAL A 487 -17.57 -35.33 27.39
CA VAL A 487 -18.76 -36.20 27.44
C VAL A 487 -19.48 -36.20 26.11
N ASP A 488 -19.52 -35.04 25.44
CA ASP A 488 -20.17 -34.87 24.15
C ASP A 488 -19.49 -33.79 23.32
N GLU A 489 -19.57 -33.93 22.00
CA GLU A 489 -19.08 -32.96 21.02
C GLU A 489 -20.18 -32.73 19.98
N PHE A 490 -20.39 -31.49 19.60
CA PHE A 490 -21.33 -31.19 18.53
C PHE A 490 -20.82 -30.08 17.64
N GLU A 491 -21.30 -30.16 16.41
CA GLU A 491 -21.05 -29.20 15.36
C GLU A 491 -22.40 -28.79 14.79
N THR A 492 -22.65 -27.49 14.74
CA THR A 492 -23.77 -26.94 13.99
C THR A 492 -23.25 -25.92 13.00
N GLN A 493 -23.85 -25.88 11.83
CA GLN A 493 -23.50 -24.91 10.80
C GLN A 493 -24.75 -24.41 10.12
N GLY A 494 -24.67 -23.21 9.57
CA GLY A 494 -25.77 -22.60 8.84
C GLY A 494 -25.31 -21.43 8.00
N GLN A 495 -26.26 -20.84 7.28
CA GLN A 495 -26.00 -19.68 6.44
C GLN A 495 -26.18 -18.39 7.22
N GLY A 496 -25.48 -17.34 6.79
CA GLY A 496 -25.53 -16.01 7.38
C GLY A 496 -24.24 -15.61 8.08
N THR A 497 -24.15 -14.34 8.47
CA THR A 497 -22.95 -13.72 9.04
C THR A 497 -22.68 -14.10 10.49
N SER A 498 -23.66 -14.70 11.18
CA SER A 498 -23.47 -15.19 12.56
C SER A 498 -24.44 -16.29 12.94
N ALA A 499 -24.01 -17.09 13.90
CA ALA A 499 -24.76 -18.20 14.43
C ALA A 499 -25.94 -17.71 15.31
N PRO A 500 -27.16 -18.23 15.10
CA PRO A 500 -28.28 -17.94 15.98
C PRO A 500 -28.05 -18.59 17.35
N LYS A 501 -28.64 -18.04 18.41
CA LYS A 501 -28.54 -18.58 19.78
C LYS A 501 -28.85 -20.08 19.89
N SER A 502 -29.76 -20.60 19.06
CA SER A 502 -30.10 -22.02 19.01
C SER A 502 -28.98 -22.94 18.53
N ALA A 503 -27.92 -22.40 17.91
CA ALA A 503 -26.72 -23.14 17.52
C ALA A 503 -25.81 -23.45 18.72
N PHE A 504 -25.96 -22.71 19.82
CA PHE A 504 -25.19 -22.85 21.06
C PHE A 504 -25.93 -23.71 22.09
N GLN A 505 -26.71 -24.70 21.64
CA GLN A 505 -27.48 -25.56 22.54
C GLN A 505 -27.25 -27.02 22.15
N PRO A 506 -26.96 -27.91 23.11
CA PRO A 506 -26.85 -29.33 22.82
C PRO A 506 -28.22 -29.82 22.33
N ARG A 507 -28.25 -30.56 21.23
CA ARG A 507 -29.49 -31.19 20.76
C ARG A 507 -29.83 -32.38 21.67
N SER A 508 -30.66 -32.12 22.67
CA SER A 508 -31.27 -33.10 23.59
C SER A 508 -31.97 -34.25 22.88
#